data_AF-A0A7Y9JZE1-F1
#
_entry.id   AF-A0A7Y9JZE1-F1
#
_cell.length_a   1.000
_cell.length_b   1.000
_cell.length_c   1.000
_cell.angle_alpha   90.00
_cell.angle_beta   90.00
_cell.angle_gamma   90.00
#
_symmetry.space_group_name_H-M   'P 1'
#
loop_
_entity.id
_entity.type
_entity.pdbx_description
1 polymer ?
#
loop_
_entity_poly.entity_id
_entity_poly.type
_entity_poly.pdbx_seq_one_letter_code
_entity_poly.pdbx_strand_id
1 'polypeptide(L)'
;MELTLGLDEALVAARASGALPTAVTDVRAEGAVVLARVAVHELPGVPAPVRMATRMAGPVDVRVEDRGITGRSWEVAIVAQHPVVRADLSSFVADALRGQLAHLPPGVALVRTSGGAVVVDVDLDRVGPVVAGMLPGGGRGAAVHVEHLQLGARLHVVARVSAA
;
A
#
# COMPACT_ATOMS: atom_id res chain seq x y z
N MET A 1 -6.36 -15.70 15.20
CA MET A 1 -5.78 -16.21 13.95
C MET A 1 -4.65 -15.29 13.57
N GLU A 2 -3.53 -15.85 13.14
CA GLU A 2 -2.37 -15.09 12.73
C GLU A 2 -2.05 -15.45 11.28
N LEU A 3 -1.95 -14.44 10.44
CA LEU A 3 -1.60 -14.59 9.03
C LEU A 3 -0.29 -13.83 8.81
N THR A 4 0.75 -14.57 8.43
CA THR A 4 2.06 -14.02 8.10
C THR A 4 2.35 -14.37 6.65
N LEU A 5 2.62 -13.36 5.84
CA LEU A 5 3.09 -13.52 4.47
C LEU A 5 4.50 -12.95 4.38
N GLY A 6 5.40 -13.70 3.75
CA GLY A 6 6.67 -13.12 3.30
C GLY A 6 6.39 -11.98 2.32
N LEU A 7 7.28 -10.98 2.25
CA LEU A 7 7.12 -9.88 1.30
C LEU A 7 6.95 -10.39 -0.14
N ASP A 8 7.74 -11.39 -0.55
CA ASP A 8 7.64 -11.97 -1.90
C ASP A 8 6.27 -12.61 -2.17
N GLU A 9 5.72 -13.33 -1.19
CA GLU A 9 4.39 -13.95 -1.28
C GLU A 9 3.29 -12.90 -1.39
N ALA A 10 3.38 -11.84 -0.57
CA ALA A 10 2.45 -10.72 -0.62
C ALA A 10 2.51 -9.99 -1.99
N LEU A 11 3.71 -9.83 -2.57
CA LEU A 11 3.90 -9.22 -3.89
C LEU A 11 3.34 -10.10 -5.01
N VAL A 12 3.53 -11.42 -4.94
CA VAL A 12 2.92 -12.36 -5.89
C VAL A 12 1.40 -12.27 -5.84
N ALA A 13 0.81 -12.28 -4.64
CA ALA A 13 -0.62 -12.15 -4.46
C ALA A 13 -1.15 -10.79 -4.98
N ALA A 14 -0.44 -9.70 -4.69
CA ALA A 14 -0.82 -8.35 -5.13
C ALA A 14 -0.73 -8.18 -6.65
N ARG A 15 0.24 -8.82 -7.31
CA ARG A 15 0.31 -8.84 -8.78
C ARG A 15 -0.81 -9.68 -9.38
N ALA A 16 -1.08 -10.86 -8.81
CA ALA A 16 -2.14 -11.75 -9.29
C ALA A 16 -3.54 -11.12 -9.17
N SER A 17 -3.77 -10.28 -8.16
CA SER A 17 -5.03 -9.55 -7.98
C SER A 17 -5.12 -8.25 -8.81
N GLY A 18 -4.04 -7.85 -9.49
CA GLY A 18 -3.96 -6.58 -10.22
C GLY A 18 -3.78 -5.35 -9.32
N ALA A 19 -3.61 -5.52 -8.01
CA ALA A 19 -3.40 -4.43 -7.06
C ALA A 19 -2.00 -3.80 -7.15
N LEU A 20 -1.01 -4.54 -7.65
CA LEU A 20 0.35 -4.04 -7.87
C LEU A 20 0.66 -3.90 -9.38
N PRO A 21 0.77 -2.67 -9.92
CA PRO A 21 1.11 -2.46 -11.33
C PRO A 21 2.50 -3.01 -11.68
N THR A 22 2.69 -3.43 -12.94
CA THR A 22 3.99 -3.90 -13.47
C THR A 22 5.07 -2.83 -13.43
N ALA A 23 4.67 -1.55 -13.42
CA ALA A 23 5.57 -0.41 -13.26
C ALA A 23 6.32 -0.40 -11.92
N VAL A 24 5.86 -1.18 -10.93
CA VAL A 24 6.51 -1.33 -9.62
C VAL A 24 7.47 -2.52 -9.61
N THR A 25 8.75 -2.21 -9.44
CA THR A 25 9.88 -3.13 -9.57
C THR A 25 10.83 -2.98 -8.38
N ASP A 26 11.83 -3.87 -8.29
CA ASP A 26 12.90 -3.83 -7.26
C ASP A 26 12.37 -3.66 -5.82
N VAL A 27 11.25 -4.33 -5.52
CA VAL A 27 10.64 -4.25 -4.18
C VAL A 27 11.46 -5.06 -3.20
N ARG A 28 11.88 -4.43 -2.11
CA ARG A 28 12.70 -5.02 -1.05
C ARG A 28 12.31 -4.43 0.30
N ALA A 29 12.62 -5.13 1.38
CA ALA A 29 12.39 -4.60 2.72
C ALA A 29 13.68 -4.54 3.54
N GLU A 30 13.75 -3.51 4.37
CA GLU A 30 14.80 -3.24 5.33
C GLU A 30 14.12 -2.91 6.67
N GLY A 31 13.94 -3.94 7.51
CA GLY A 31 13.19 -3.79 8.78
C GLY A 31 11.71 -3.48 8.54
N ALA A 32 11.25 -2.33 9.05
CA ALA A 32 9.88 -1.81 8.92
C ALA A 32 9.69 -0.88 7.69
N VAL A 33 10.68 -0.87 6.78
CA VAL A 33 10.67 -0.05 5.58
C VAL A 33 10.62 -0.97 4.36
N VAL A 34 9.72 -0.67 3.43
CA VAL A 34 9.67 -1.28 2.10
C VAL A 34 10.14 -0.25 1.07
N LEU A 35 11.13 -0.62 0.27
CA LEU A 35 11.67 0.17 -0.82
C LEU A 35 11.20 -0.44 -2.13
N ALA A 36 10.87 0.40 -3.11
CA ALA A 36 10.48 -0.01 -4.44
C ALA A 36 10.94 1.00 -5.48
N ARG A 37 11.05 0.56 -6.73
CA ARG A 37 11.23 1.44 -7.89
C ARG A 37 9.97 1.51 -8.72
N VAL A 38 9.60 2.70 -9.13
CA VAL A 38 8.38 2.93 -9.89
C VAL A 38 8.71 3.64 -11.20
N ALA A 39 8.43 2.98 -12.31
CA ALA A 39 8.46 3.58 -13.63
C ALA A 39 7.22 4.49 -13.81
N VAL A 40 7.29 5.73 -13.30
CA VAL A 40 6.14 6.65 -13.29
C VAL A 40 5.54 6.87 -14.67
N HIS A 41 6.37 6.87 -15.72
CA HIS A 41 5.90 7.05 -17.09
C HIS A 41 4.98 5.92 -17.61
N GLU A 42 4.96 4.76 -16.94
CA GLU A 42 4.10 3.61 -17.24
C GLU A 42 2.82 3.60 -16.40
N LEU A 43 2.70 4.49 -15.40
CA LEU A 43 1.51 4.56 -14.56
C LEU A 43 0.32 5.14 -15.34
N PRO A 44 -0.90 4.61 -15.11
CA PRO A 44 -2.12 5.15 -15.70
C PRO A 44 -2.38 6.58 -15.18
N GLY A 45 -2.85 7.46 -16.05
CA GLY A 45 -3.27 8.82 -15.67
C GLY A 45 -2.13 9.85 -15.49
N VAL A 46 -0.87 9.49 -15.76
CA VAL A 46 0.25 10.44 -15.63
C VAL A 46 0.21 11.49 -16.76
N PRO A 47 0.25 12.80 -16.43
CA PRO A 47 0.26 13.86 -17.43
C PRO A 47 1.43 13.75 -18.41
N ALA A 48 1.21 14.09 -19.69
CA ALA A 48 2.22 13.93 -20.74
C ALA A 48 3.58 14.60 -20.44
N PRO A 49 3.65 15.82 -19.86
CA PRO A 49 4.92 16.44 -19.48
C PRO A 49 5.67 15.65 -18.40
N VAL A 50 4.95 15.16 -17.38
CA VAL A 50 5.52 14.35 -16.29
C VAL A 50 5.99 13.00 -16.82
N ARG A 51 5.22 12.39 -17.72
CA ARG A 51 5.58 11.13 -18.38
C ARG A 51 6.85 11.26 -19.22
N MET A 52 7.00 12.34 -19.99
CA MET A 52 8.23 12.58 -20.76
C MET A 52 9.43 12.83 -19.85
N ALA A 53 9.27 13.67 -18.81
CA ALA A 53 10.33 13.96 -17.86
C ALA A 53 10.81 12.68 -17.13
N THR A 54 9.88 11.87 -16.63
CA THR A 54 10.19 10.63 -15.90
C THR A 54 10.70 9.52 -16.82
N ARG A 55 10.28 9.46 -18.09
CA ARG A 55 10.89 8.56 -19.08
C ARG A 55 12.38 8.86 -19.29
N MET A 56 12.74 10.14 -19.34
CA MET A 56 14.15 10.55 -19.51
C MET A 56 14.96 10.42 -18.23
N ALA A 57 14.35 10.71 -17.09
CA ALA A 57 15.03 10.82 -15.81
C ALA A 57 15.18 9.47 -15.09
N GLY A 58 14.37 8.47 -15.46
CA GLY A 58 14.44 7.11 -14.93
C GLY A 58 13.34 6.79 -13.90
N PRO A 59 13.42 5.63 -13.25
CA PRO A 59 12.46 5.24 -12.22
C PRO A 59 12.55 6.14 -10.98
N VAL A 60 11.42 6.28 -10.28
CA VAL A 60 11.32 6.96 -8.99
C VAL A 60 11.55 5.93 -7.88
N ASP A 61 12.36 6.29 -6.89
CA ASP A 61 12.49 5.49 -5.68
C ASP A 61 11.33 5.81 -4.74
N VAL A 62 10.62 4.78 -4.31
CA VAL A 62 9.50 4.86 -3.38
C VAL A 62 9.89 4.16 -2.10
N ARG A 63 9.76 4.87 -0.99
CA ARG A 63 9.96 4.38 0.37
C ARG A 63 8.63 4.36 1.09
N VAL A 64 8.24 3.18 1.55
CA VAL A 64 7.04 2.93 2.34
C VAL A 64 7.47 2.61 3.76
N GLU A 65 7.02 3.38 4.72
CA GLU A 65 7.34 3.25 6.14
C GLU A 65 6.09 2.86 6.91
N ASP A 66 6.16 1.77 7.65
CA ASP A 66 5.17 1.45 8.66
C ASP A 66 5.38 2.35 9.88
N ARG A 67 4.40 3.21 10.17
CA ARG A 67 4.40 4.10 11.35
C ARG A 67 3.64 3.49 12.53
N GLY A 68 3.19 2.25 12.39
CA GLY A 68 2.52 1.49 13.43
C GLY A 68 1.06 1.89 13.63
N ILE A 69 0.48 1.36 14.70
CA ILE A 69 -0.94 1.52 15.03
C ILE A 69 -1.08 2.55 16.15
N THR A 70 -1.93 3.55 15.93
CA THR A 70 -2.37 4.49 16.96
C THR A 70 -3.88 4.36 17.14
N GLY A 71 -4.32 3.86 18.30
CA GLY A 71 -5.72 3.54 18.54
C GLY A 71 -6.20 2.41 17.63
N ARG A 72 -7.13 2.71 16.71
CA ARG A 72 -7.66 1.77 15.70
C ARG A 72 -7.23 2.13 14.28
N SER A 73 -6.26 3.02 14.14
CA SER A 73 -5.71 3.44 12.85
C SER A 73 -4.29 2.92 12.68
N TRP A 74 -4.03 2.19 11.59
CA TRP A 74 -2.70 1.83 11.15
C TRP A 74 -2.19 2.88 10.17
N GLU A 75 -1.02 3.46 10.43
CA GLU A 75 -0.46 4.53 9.60
C GLU A 75 0.70 4.01 8.75
N VAL A 76 0.61 4.23 7.43
CA VAL A 76 1.69 3.92 6.47
C VAL A 76 2.07 5.19 5.73
N ALA A 77 3.34 5.56 5.76
CA ALA A 77 3.86 6.72 5.05
C ALA A 77 4.59 6.31 3.78
N ILE A 78 4.33 7.03 2.69
CA ILE A 78 4.86 6.78 1.36
C ILE A 78 5.58 8.03 0.90
N VAL A 79 6.89 7.91 0.71
CA VAL A 79 7.77 8.98 0.25
C VAL A 79 8.29 8.58 -1.11
N ALA A 80 8.00 9.39 -2.12
CA ALA A 80 8.51 9.22 -3.47
C ALA A 80 9.61 10.25 -3.74
N GLN A 81 10.79 9.79 -4.13
CA GLN A 81 11.93 10.63 -4.43
C GLN A 81 12.51 10.28 -5.80
N HIS A 82 12.82 11.31 -6.57
CA HIS A 82 13.52 11.15 -7.83
C HIS A 82 14.89 11.86 -7.74
N PRO A 83 16.00 11.21 -8.15
CA PRO A 83 17.34 11.78 -8.02
C PRO A 83 17.53 13.10 -8.81
N VAL A 84 16.93 13.17 -10.00
CA VAL A 84 17.02 14.34 -10.91
C VAL A 84 15.82 15.29 -10.78
N VAL A 85 14.62 14.80 -10.48
CA VAL A 85 13.38 15.61 -10.44
C VAL A 85 13.11 16.04 -9.00
N ARG A 86 13.43 17.30 -8.68
CA ARG A 86 13.16 17.93 -7.37
C ARG A 86 11.71 18.43 -7.21
N ALA A 87 10.78 17.91 -8.00
CA ALA A 87 9.37 18.27 -7.86
C ALA A 87 8.77 17.49 -6.69
N ASP A 88 7.87 18.13 -5.95
CA ASP A 88 7.03 17.42 -4.98
C ASP A 88 6.07 16.50 -5.75
N LEU A 89 6.30 15.18 -5.66
CA LEU A 89 5.47 14.16 -6.31
C LEU A 89 4.34 13.66 -5.40
N SER A 90 4.22 14.18 -4.18
CA SER A 90 3.26 13.69 -3.18
C SER A 90 1.82 13.76 -3.66
N SER A 91 1.43 14.81 -4.41
CA SER A 91 0.08 14.94 -4.95
C SER A 91 -0.25 13.83 -5.97
N PHE A 92 0.67 13.54 -6.90
CA PHE A 92 0.49 12.48 -7.89
C PHE A 92 0.41 11.10 -7.25
N VAL A 93 1.27 10.84 -6.26
CA VAL A 93 1.25 9.59 -5.50
C VAL A 93 -0.06 9.47 -4.71
N ALA A 94 -0.52 10.55 -4.07
CA ALA A 94 -1.77 10.57 -3.33
C ALA A 94 -2.98 10.30 -4.24
N ASP A 95 -3.02 10.88 -5.44
CA ASP A 95 -4.13 10.67 -6.37
C ASP A 95 -4.16 9.24 -6.92
N ALA A 96 -2.99 8.68 -7.26
CA ALA A 96 -2.88 7.29 -7.66
C ALA A 96 -3.36 6.34 -6.54
N LEU A 97 -2.93 6.59 -5.30
CA LEU A 97 -3.35 5.82 -4.14
C LEU A 97 -4.85 5.93 -3.88
N ARG A 98 -5.44 7.13 -3.99
CA ARG A 98 -6.90 7.31 -3.87
C ARG A 98 -7.64 6.49 -4.92
N GLY A 99 -7.15 6.48 -6.16
CA GLY A 99 -7.74 5.67 -7.23
C GLY A 99 -7.72 4.17 -6.92
N GLN A 100 -6.60 3.65 -6.41
CA GLN A 100 -6.46 2.23 -6.02
C GLN A 100 -7.32 1.89 -4.79
N LEU A 101 -7.32 2.76 -3.78
CA LEU A 101 -8.06 2.54 -2.53
C LEU A 101 -9.56 2.79 -2.66
N ALA A 102 -10.02 3.45 -3.74
CA ALA A 102 -11.44 3.63 -4.02
C ALA A 102 -12.20 2.31 -4.22
N HIS A 103 -11.48 1.20 -4.45
CA HIS A 103 -12.07 -0.14 -4.60
C HIS A 103 -12.34 -0.80 -3.23
N LEU A 104 -11.79 -0.24 -2.15
CA LEU A 104 -12.05 -0.71 -0.79
C LEU A 104 -13.39 -0.15 -0.28
N PRO A 105 -14.01 -0.82 0.71
CA PRO A 105 -15.19 -0.28 1.37
C PRO A 105 -14.94 1.15 1.91
N PRO A 106 -15.96 2.04 1.86
CA PRO A 106 -15.82 3.41 2.32
C PRO A 106 -15.32 3.51 3.77
N GLY A 107 -14.30 4.34 3.97
CA GLY A 107 -13.70 4.60 5.28
C GLY A 107 -12.66 3.56 5.74
N VAL A 108 -12.36 2.52 4.94
CA VAL A 108 -11.27 1.58 5.26
C VAL A 108 -9.91 2.26 5.20
N ALA A 109 -9.69 3.12 4.22
CA ALA A 109 -8.43 3.82 4.05
C ALA A 109 -8.65 5.31 3.73
N LEU A 110 -7.86 6.18 4.36
CA LEU A 110 -7.81 7.61 4.11
C LEU A 110 -6.42 7.99 3.60
N VAL A 111 -6.36 8.78 2.53
CA VAL A 111 -5.09 9.26 1.96
C VAL A 111 -4.94 10.75 2.20
N ARG A 112 -3.91 11.14 2.97
CA ARG A 112 -3.54 12.52 3.27
C ARG A 112 -2.10 12.80 2.89
N THR A 113 -1.74 14.08 2.74
CA THR A 113 -0.34 14.50 2.58
C THR A 113 0.12 15.18 3.87
N SER A 114 1.30 14.82 4.36
CA SER A 114 1.87 15.38 5.59
C SER A 114 3.39 15.28 5.57
N GLY A 115 4.08 16.41 5.83
CA GLY A 115 5.53 16.43 5.99
C GLY A 115 6.33 15.92 4.78
N GLY A 116 5.85 16.15 3.55
CA GLY A 116 6.50 15.64 2.32
C GLY A 116 6.28 14.14 2.05
N ALA A 117 5.42 13.49 2.83
CA ALA A 117 4.97 12.12 2.61
C ALA A 117 3.47 12.08 2.26
N VAL A 118 3.07 11.06 1.52
CA VAL A 118 1.68 10.64 1.44
C VAL A 118 1.44 9.63 2.56
N VAL A 119 0.49 9.92 3.43
CA VAL A 119 0.14 9.07 4.56
C VAL A 119 -1.19 8.38 4.26
N VAL A 120 -1.21 7.06 4.43
CA VAL A 120 -2.40 6.22 4.34
C VAL A 120 -2.76 5.78 5.75
N ASP A 121 -3.92 6.22 6.23
CA ASP A 121 -4.51 5.74 7.48
C ASP A 121 -5.49 4.60 7.17
N VAL A 122 -5.30 3.44 7.76
CA VAL A 122 -6.17 2.27 7.60
C VAL A 122 -6.95 2.02 8.89
N ASP A 123 -8.28 2.03 8.80
CA ASP A 123 -9.20 1.74 9.90
C ASP A 123 -9.28 0.22 10.13
N LEU A 124 -8.73 -0.23 11.26
CA LEU A 124 -8.68 -1.64 11.66
C LEU A 124 -10.07 -2.22 11.96
N ASP A 125 -11.05 -1.38 12.31
CA ASP A 125 -12.42 -1.83 12.56
C ASP A 125 -13.18 -2.09 11.25
N ARG A 126 -12.70 -1.52 10.14
CA ARG A 126 -13.32 -1.65 8.81
C ARG A 126 -12.55 -2.55 7.85
N VAL A 127 -11.30 -2.88 8.14
CA VAL A 127 -10.46 -3.72 7.27
C VAL A 127 -10.83 -5.22 7.35
N GLY A 128 -11.61 -5.62 8.37
CA GLY A 128 -12.04 -7.00 8.60
C GLY A 128 -12.58 -7.73 7.37
N PRO A 129 -13.58 -7.18 6.63
CA PRO A 129 -14.10 -7.78 5.40
C PRO A 129 -13.05 -7.97 4.30
N VAL A 130 -12.05 -7.10 4.21
CA VAL A 130 -10.95 -7.22 3.24
C VAL A 130 -10.08 -8.43 3.58
N VAL A 131 -9.72 -8.58 4.86
CA VAL A 131 -8.96 -9.74 5.35
C VAL A 131 -9.78 -11.03 5.25
N ALA A 132 -11.09 -10.98 5.51
CA ALA A 132 -11.98 -12.12 5.35
C ALA A 132 -12.02 -12.64 3.90
N GLY A 133 -11.95 -11.74 2.91
CA GLY A 133 -11.86 -12.07 1.49
C GLY A 133 -10.57 -12.79 1.10
N MET A 134 -9.51 -12.68 1.91
CA MET A 134 -8.24 -13.39 1.71
C MET A 134 -8.24 -14.82 2.30
N LEU A 135 -9.28 -15.21 3.03
CA LEU A 135 -9.36 -16.52 3.66
C LEU A 135 -9.77 -17.62 2.67
N PRO A 136 -9.24 -18.85 2.83
CA PRO A 136 -9.69 -20.01 2.06
C PRO A 136 -11.21 -20.19 2.20
N GLY A 137 -11.94 -20.17 1.08
CA GLY A 137 -13.41 -20.27 1.07
C GLY A 137 -14.17 -18.94 1.17
N GLY A 138 -13.48 -17.79 1.15
CA GLY A 138 -14.09 -16.46 1.01
C GLY A 138 -14.79 -15.93 2.26
N GLY A 139 -14.43 -16.44 3.45
CA GLY A 139 -14.83 -15.85 4.74
C GLY A 139 -16.35 -15.79 4.99
N ARG A 140 -17.17 -16.54 4.26
CA ARG A 140 -18.63 -16.51 4.40
C ARG A 140 -19.04 -16.89 5.83
N GLY A 141 -19.69 -15.97 6.53
CA GLY A 141 -20.17 -16.16 7.90
C GLY A 141 -19.10 -16.00 8.99
N ALA A 142 -17.93 -15.44 8.67
CA ALA A 142 -16.90 -15.13 9.65
C ALA A 142 -16.82 -13.61 9.90
N ALA A 143 -16.94 -13.20 11.17
CA ALA A 143 -16.58 -11.85 11.58
C ALA A 143 -15.08 -11.81 11.85
N VAL A 144 -14.35 -11.02 11.06
CA VAL A 144 -12.89 -10.84 11.19
C VAL A 144 -12.62 -9.48 11.81
N HIS A 145 -12.01 -9.49 13.00
CA HIS A 145 -11.57 -8.28 13.69
C HIS A 145 -10.05 -8.22 13.68
N VAL A 146 -9.49 -7.23 12.99
CA VAL A 146 -8.03 -7.06 12.91
C VAL A 146 -7.53 -6.37 14.17
N GLU A 147 -6.65 -7.06 14.89
CA GLU A 147 -6.04 -6.59 16.13
C GLU A 147 -4.71 -5.91 15.86
N HIS A 148 -3.97 -6.38 14.86
CA HIS A 148 -2.64 -5.87 14.54
C HIS A 148 -2.31 -6.00 13.05
N LEU A 149 -1.55 -5.03 12.54
CA LEU A 149 -0.97 -4.99 11.21
C LEU A 149 0.47 -4.50 11.32
N GLN A 150 1.37 -5.14 10.57
CA GLN A 150 2.73 -4.68 10.38
C GLN A 150 3.19 -4.92 8.94
N LEU A 151 3.92 -3.95 8.39
CA LEU A 151 4.55 -4.01 7.07
C LEU A 151 6.07 -3.88 7.18
N GLY A 152 6.78 -4.69 6.40
CA GLY A 152 8.23 -4.69 6.32
C GLY A 152 8.71 -5.89 5.52
N ALA A 153 9.71 -6.60 6.04
CA ALA A 153 10.16 -7.88 5.46
C ALA A 153 9.05 -8.95 5.41
N ARG A 154 8.01 -8.76 6.22
CA ARG A 154 6.80 -9.57 6.24
C ARG A 154 5.60 -8.65 6.30
N LEU A 155 4.50 -9.08 5.68
CA LEU A 155 3.18 -8.55 5.99
C LEU A 155 2.60 -9.43 7.10
N HIS A 156 2.43 -8.85 8.28
CA HIS A 156 1.91 -9.53 9.46
C HIS A 156 0.51 -9.01 9.77
N VAL A 157 -0.45 -9.92 9.89
CA VAL A 157 -1.84 -9.63 10.21
C VAL A 157 -2.27 -10.51 11.37
N VAL A 158 -2.61 -9.89 12.50
CA VAL A 158 -3.25 -10.60 13.62
C VAL A 158 -4.72 -10.25 13.61
N ALA A 159 -5.56 -11.27 13.50
CA ALA A 159 -7.00 -11.09 13.47
C ALA A 159 -7.72 -12.11 14.35
N ARG A 160 -8.73 -11.65 15.08
CA ARG A 160 -9.70 -12.52 15.74
C ARG A 160 -10.79 -12.88 14.74
N VAL A 161 -11.06 -14.18 14.63
CA VAL A 161 -12.13 -14.69 13.78
C VAL A 161 -13.19 -15.28 14.70
N SER A 162 -14.43 -14.82 14.56
CA SER A 162 -15.60 -15.39 15.23
C SER A 162 -16.65 -15.80 14.20
N ALA A 163 -17.44 -16.82 14.52
CA ALA A 163 -18.64 -17.11 13.75
C ALA A 163 -19.59 -15.91 13.86
N ALA A 164 -20.09 -15.43 12.72
CA ALA A 164 -21.11 -14.39 12.65
C ALA A 164 -22.50 -14.96 12.94
#